data_AF-A0A959S355-F1
#
_entry.id   AF-A0A959S355-F1
#
_cell.length_a   1.000
_cell.length_b   1.000
_cell.length_c   1.000
_cell.angle_alpha   90.00
_cell.angle_beta   90.00
_cell.angle_gamma   90.00
#
_symmetry.space_group_name_H-M   'P 1'
#
loop_
_entity.id
_entity.type
_entity.pdbx_description
1 polymer ?
#
loop_
_entity_poly.entity_id
_entity_poly.type
_entity_poly.pdbx_seq_one_letter_code
_entity_poly.pdbx_strand_id
1 'polypeptide(L)'
;KQNFLEYEEANILFEQELKKISNKNRLLDNLISEGIFNKNINYLSTGKYVEVIFLAYQRFEDHLTASYLLEKYLDKTNPQKSFSLGHPLFEYVKDESECNKNKGLVESFSIQIPELTNFEFYELVPSCKEFYSVTESFLESLIWRKADSIKSSSKTYLNEFILPYQNTLKRFFDILFFFLLIPEHPYNANSIHNYLMNYSLADRDSWWIPYIHDNFLYKESINRLVEWARSSDDTIFICEESRLLLGKILSWLLSSSNRYLRDNSSKAIISLFSNKIDLVIKLLKDFESVNDPYIIERLYGISYGCVLRSTNHSNLLELSKYVFDTIFNKDKIYPNILLRDYARGIIEYTSYLGIKIDFDIT
;
A
#
# COMPACT_ATOMS: atom_id res chain seq x y z
N LYS A 1 21.95 -24.08 -9.42
CA LYS A 1 21.02 -24.89 -10.25
C LYS A 1 20.74 -24.09 -11.52
N GLN A 2 20.47 -24.74 -12.64
CA GLN A 2 20.15 -24.08 -13.91
C GLN A 2 18.63 -23.82 -13.96
N ASN A 3 18.21 -22.61 -14.32
CA ASN A 3 16.79 -22.20 -14.44
C ASN A 3 16.26 -22.42 -15.86
N PHE A 4 16.70 -23.49 -16.51
CA PHE A 4 16.30 -23.83 -17.86
C PHE A 4 16.29 -25.34 -18.04
N LEU A 5 15.50 -25.80 -19.00
CA LEU A 5 15.46 -27.20 -19.43
C LEU A 5 15.88 -27.29 -20.89
N GLU A 6 16.50 -28.38 -21.32
CA GLU A 6 16.76 -28.59 -22.74
C GLU A 6 15.44 -28.73 -23.50
N TYR A 7 15.35 -28.12 -24.68
CA TYR A 7 14.11 -28.04 -25.44
C TYR A 7 13.56 -29.43 -25.79
N GLU A 8 14.42 -30.39 -26.14
CA GLU A 8 13.98 -31.76 -26.46
C GLU A 8 13.37 -32.48 -25.25
N GLU A 9 14.01 -32.35 -24.08
CA GLU A 9 13.49 -32.91 -22.83
C GLU A 9 12.14 -32.28 -22.45
N ALA A 10 12.05 -30.95 -22.55
CA ALA A 10 10.81 -30.23 -22.32
C ALA A 10 9.72 -30.71 -23.29
N ASN A 11 10.03 -30.80 -24.58
CA ASN A 11 9.05 -31.19 -25.59
C ASN A 11 8.49 -32.59 -25.32
N ILE A 12 9.34 -33.53 -24.90
CA ILE A 12 8.90 -34.88 -24.50
C ILE A 12 7.93 -34.81 -23.31
N LEU A 13 8.26 -34.04 -22.26
CA LEU A 13 7.40 -33.87 -21.08
C LEU A 13 6.03 -33.27 -21.44
N PHE A 14 6.02 -32.18 -22.22
CA PHE A 14 4.78 -31.51 -22.61
C PHE A 14 3.90 -32.40 -23.50
N GLU A 15 4.49 -33.15 -24.42
CA GLU A 15 3.75 -34.10 -25.27
C GLU A 15 3.19 -35.29 -24.48
N GLN A 16 3.89 -35.76 -23.44
CA GLN A 16 3.37 -36.81 -22.55
C GLN A 16 2.15 -36.34 -21.75
N GLU A 17 2.17 -35.11 -21.22
CA GLU A 17 1.03 -34.54 -20.51
C GLU A 17 -0.13 -34.20 -21.45
N LEU A 18 0.13 -33.64 -22.63
CA LEU A 18 -0.93 -33.30 -23.60
C LEU A 18 -1.71 -34.53 -24.05
N LYS A 19 -1.02 -35.65 -24.29
CA LYS A 19 -1.65 -36.92 -24.71
C LYS A 19 -2.69 -37.45 -23.72
N LYS A 20 -2.64 -37.05 -22.44
CA LYS A 20 -3.64 -37.45 -21.44
C LYS A 20 -4.99 -36.76 -21.67
N ILE A 21 -5.01 -35.65 -22.41
CA ILE A 21 -6.17 -34.75 -22.52
C ILE A 21 -6.56 -34.46 -23.98
N SER A 22 -5.63 -34.61 -24.94
CA SER A 22 -5.85 -34.27 -26.34
C SER A 22 -4.97 -35.08 -27.29
N ASN A 23 -5.45 -35.30 -28.53
CA ASN A 23 -4.70 -35.89 -29.64
C ASN A 23 -3.97 -34.84 -30.50
N LYS A 24 -3.95 -33.57 -30.05
CA LYS A 24 -3.15 -32.52 -30.68
C LYS A 24 -1.68 -32.69 -30.31
N ASN A 25 -0.80 -32.05 -31.07
CA ASN A 25 0.65 -32.00 -30.83
C ASN A 25 1.10 -30.53 -30.79
N ARG A 26 2.37 -30.29 -30.48
CA ARG A 26 3.03 -28.96 -30.46
C ARG A 26 2.56 -28.06 -29.33
N LEU A 27 2.26 -28.63 -28.16
CA LEU A 27 1.89 -27.83 -27.00
C LEU A 27 2.99 -26.82 -26.67
N LEU A 28 4.23 -27.30 -26.64
CA LEU A 28 5.37 -26.48 -26.24
C LEU A 28 5.61 -25.32 -27.22
N ASP A 29 5.55 -25.58 -28.53
CA ASP A 29 5.71 -24.53 -29.55
C ASP A 29 4.61 -23.48 -29.45
N ASN A 30 3.36 -23.88 -29.17
CA ASN A 30 2.27 -22.95 -28.98
C ASN A 30 2.47 -22.11 -27.70
N LEU A 31 2.95 -22.71 -26.60
CA LEU A 31 3.24 -21.97 -25.38
C LEU A 31 4.43 -21.01 -25.56
N ILE A 32 5.38 -21.35 -26.42
CA ILE A 32 6.46 -20.44 -26.83
C ILE A 32 5.88 -19.29 -27.69
N SER A 33 5.01 -19.58 -28.66
CA SER A 33 4.42 -18.53 -29.52
C SER A 33 3.51 -17.57 -28.77
N GLU A 34 2.83 -18.04 -27.73
CA GLU A 34 2.00 -17.23 -26.82
C GLU A 34 2.83 -16.52 -25.73
N GLY A 35 4.16 -16.69 -25.72
CA GLY A 35 5.06 -15.98 -24.81
C GLY A 35 5.07 -16.48 -23.37
N ILE A 36 4.57 -17.69 -23.10
CA ILE A 36 4.68 -18.32 -21.77
C ILE A 36 6.12 -18.76 -21.51
N PHE A 37 6.78 -19.31 -22.53
CA PHE A 37 8.16 -19.73 -22.47
C PHE A 37 9.02 -18.99 -23.50
N ASN A 38 10.27 -18.72 -23.13
CA ASN A 38 11.30 -18.28 -24.05
C ASN A 38 12.16 -19.47 -24.46
N LYS A 39 12.48 -19.53 -25.76
CA LYS A 39 13.47 -20.45 -26.32
C LYS A 39 14.77 -19.69 -26.58
N ASN A 40 15.89 -20.19 -26.07
CA ASN A 40 17.21 -19.59 -26.28
C ASN A 40 18.27 -20.68 -26.47
N ILE A 41 19.52 -20.29 -26.69
CA ILE A 41 20.68 -21.18 -26.75
C ILE A 41 21.52 -21.02 -25.49
N ASN A 42 21.98 -22.13 -24.93
CA ASN A 42 22.98 -22.14 -23.88
C ASN A 42 24.27 -22.80 -24.38
N TYR A 43 25.41 -22.16 -24.16
CA TYR A 43 26.71 -22.68 -24.56
C TYR A 43 27.31 -23.55 -23.45
N LEU A 44 27.61 -24.80 -23.78
CA LEU A 44 28.31 -25.73 -22.91
C LEU A 44 29.80 -25.37 -22.87
N SER A 45 30.50 -25.76 -21.80
CA SER A 45 31.95 -25.59 -21.65
C SER A 45 32.78 -26.24 -22.78
N THR A 46 32.16 -27.15 -23.54
CA THR A 46 32.73 -27.83 -24.70
C THR A 46 32.64 -27.02 -26.01
N GLY A 47 32.03 -25.82 -25.98
CA GLY A 47 31.82 -24.95 -27.14
C GLY A 47 30.61 -25.33 -28.00
N LYS A 48 29.91 -26.44 -27.68
CA LYS A 48 28.61 -26.78 -28.29
C LYS A 48 27.49 -25.97 -27.65
N TYR A 49 26.43 -25.69 -28.41
CA TYR A 49 25.21 -25.11 -27.86
C TYR A 49 24.11 -26.16 -27.75
N VAL A 50 23.22 -25.96 -26.79
CA VAL A 50 21.95 -26.67 -26.67
C VAL A 50 20.81 -25.66 -26.68
N GLU A 51 19.69 -26.02 -27.30
CA GLU A 51 18.47 -25.22 -27.22
C GLU A 51 17.84 -25.44 -25.86
N VAL A 52 17.54 -24.35 -25.17
CA VAL A 52 16.96 -24.36 -23.84
C VAL A 52 15.68 -23.58 -23.80
N ILE A 53 14.81 -23.98 -22.89
CA ILE A 53 13.54 -23.33 -22.61
C ILE A 53 13.46 -22.93 -21.14
N PHE A 54 12.90 -21.75 -20.89
CA PHE A 54 12.65 -21.21 -19.55
C PHE A 54 11.41 -20.32 -19.58
N LEU A 55 10.80 -20.08 -18.42
CA LEU A 55 9.62 -19.23 -18.33
C LEU A 55 9.96 -17.79 -18.73
N ALA A 56 9.08 -17.15 -19.49
CA ALA A 56 9.37 -15.82 -20.00
C ALA A 56 9.35 -14.74 -18.90
N TYR A 57 8.59 -14.97 -17.84
CA TYR A 57 8.42 -14.04 -16.73
C TYR A 57 8.96 -14.64 -15.43
N GLN A 58 10.14 -14.16 -15.01
CA GLN A 58 10.87 -14.68 -13.84
C GLN A 58 10.02 -14.71 -12.56
N ARG A 59 9.23 -13.66 -12.31
CA ARG A 59 8.40 -13.61 -11.11
C ARG A 59 7.33 -14.70 -11.11
N PHE A 60 6.78 -15.05 -12.27
CA PHE A 60 5.84 -16.18 -12.36
C PHE A 60 6.55 -17.52 -12.11
N GLU A 61 7.77 -17.70 -12.60
CA GLU A 61 8.62 -18.86 -12.29
C GLU A 61 8.89 -18.99 -10.79
N ASP A 62 9.26 -17.90 -10.12
CA ASP A 62 9.56 -17.89 -8.69
C ASP A 62 8.33 -18.32 -7.87
N HIS A 63 7.15 -17.80 -8.21
CA HIS A 63 5.90 -18.16 -7.54
C HIS A 63 5.53 -19.64 -7.74
N LEU A 64 5.65 -20.16 -8.97
CA LEU A 64 5.38 -21.57 -9.25
C LEU A 64 6.39 -22.48 -8.56
N THR A 65 7.66 -22.09 -8.54
CA THR A 65 8.74 -22.83 -7.85
C THR A 65 8.48 -22.87 -6.35
N ALA A 66 8.10 -21.74 -5.75
CA ALA A 66 7.70 -21.69 -4.35
C ALA A 66 6.51 -22.62 -4.07
N SER A 67 5.44 -22.55 -4.88
CA SER A 67 4.25 -23.40 -4.69
C SER A 67 4.62 -24.88 -4.74
N TYR A 68 5.38 -25.29 -5.76
CA TYR A 68 5.84 -26.67 -5.90
C TYR A 68 6.69 -27.14 -4.72
N LEU A 69 7.64 -26.32 -4.27
CA LEU A 69 8.52 -26.65 -3.15
C LEU A 69 7.72 -26.74 -1.83
N LEU A 70 6.81 -25.81 -1.58
CA LEU A 70 5.99 -25.80 -0.38
C LEU A 70 5.00 -26.98 -0.38
N GLU A 71 4.30 -27.24 -1.49
CA GLU A 71 3.39 -28.40 -1.60
C GLU A 71 4.09 -29.73 -1.31
N LYS A 72 5.34 -29.86 -1.78
CA LYS A 72 6.10 -31.11 -1.67
C LYS A 72 6.79 -31.29 -0.33
N TYR A 73 7.30 -30.21 0.27
CA TYR A 73 8.22 -30.30 1.41
C TYR A 73 7.75 -29.58 2.68
N LEU A 74 6.70 -28.76 2.63
CA LEU A 74 6.20 -28.05 3.80
C LEU A 74 5.27 -28.95 4.63
N ASP A 75 5.69 -29.28 5.83
CA ASP A 75 4.83 -29.81 6.87
C ASP A 75 3.98 -28.67 7.47
N LYS A 76 2.70 -28.59 7.09
CA LYS A 76 1.79 -27.56 7.60
C LYS A 76 1.51 -27.68 9.11
N THR A 77 1.73 -28.85 9.72
CA THR A 77 1.54 -29.06 11.16
C THR A 77 2.74 -28.60 11.97
N ASN A 78 3.94 -28.70 11.39
CA ASN A 78 5.18 -28.18 11.96
C ASN A 78 6.04 -27.47 10.89
N PRO A 79 5.65 -26.26 10.47
CA PRO A 79 6.29 -25.56 9.34
C PRO A 79 7.79 -25.29 9.57
N GLN A 80 8.18 -24.95 10.80
CA GLN A 80 9.57 -24.65 11.16
C GLN A 80 10.50 -25.84 10.93
N LYS A 81 10.05 -27.07 11.19
CA LYS A 81 10.83 -28.29 10.94
C LYS A 81 11.20 -28.43 9.45
N SER A 82 10.32 -28.00 8.55
CA SER A 82 10.51 -28.08 7.10
C SER A 82 11.69 -27.23 6.60
N PHE A 83 12.12 -26.25 7.40
CA PHE A 83 13.27 -25.39 7.13
C PHE A 83 14.46 -25.69 8.07
N SER A 84 14.52 -26.87 8.67
CA SER A 84 15.68 -27.28 9.50
C SER A 84 16.81 -27.89 8.66
N LEU A 85 18.03 -27.92 9.21
CA LEU A 85 19.20 -28.52 8.55
C LEU A 85 18.88 -29.96 8.09
N GLY A 86 19.19 -30.26 6.82
CA GLY A 86 18.89 -31.55 6.19
C GLY A 86 17.55 -31.61 5.44
N HIS A 87 16.69 -30.59 5.57
CA HIS A 87 15.47 -30.48 4.76
C HIS A 87 15.71 -29.69 3.46
N PRO A 88 15.04 -30.06 2.34
CA PRO A 88 15.27 -29.42 1.05
C PRO A 88 15.02 -27.90 1.00
N LEU A 89 14.04 -27.39 1.76
CA LEU A 89 13.71 -25.96 1.77
C LEU A 89 14.82 -25.12 2.41
N PHE A 90 15.53 -25.67 3.40
CA PHE A 90 16.59 -24.96 4.12
C PHE A 90 17.77 -24.59 3.22
N GLU A 91 18.10 -25.42 2.22
CA GLU A 91 19.23 -25.15 1.31
C GLU A 91 19.11 -23.83 0.54
N TYR A 92 17.89 -23.35 0.31
CA TYR A 92 17.63 -22.09 -0.39
C TYR A 92 17.80 -20.85 0.50
N VAL A 93 17.83 -21.05 1.83
CA VAL A 93 17.72 -19.97 2.83
C VAL A 93 18.69 -20.12 4.00
N LYS A 94 19.71 -20.98 3.85
CA LYS A 94 20.63 -21.37 4.93
C LYS A 94 21.52 -20.22 5.43
N ASP A 95 21.79 -19.25 4.57
CA ASP A 95 22.56 -18.05 4.87
C ASP A 95 22.14 -16.88 3.97
N GLU A 96 22.63 -15.68 4.28
CA GLU A 96 22.29 -14.47 3.53
C GLU A 96 22.73 -14.54 2.05
N SER A 97 23.80 -15.26 1.73
CA SER A 97 24.24 -15.45 0.34
C SER A 97 23.21 -16.23 -0.46
N GLU A 98 22.69 -17.33 0.10
CA GLU A 98 21.64 -18.11 -0.53
C GLU A 98 20.31 -17.37 -0.59
N CYS A 99 19.90 -16.65 0.46
CA CYS A 99 18.70 -15.81 0.39
C CYS A 99 18.81 -14.75 -0.72
N ASN A 100 19.99 -14.14 -0.90
CA ASN A 100 20.22 -13.18 -1.97
C ASN A 100 20.20 -13.84 -3.37
N LYS A 101 20.85 -14.99 -3.54
CA LYS A 101 20.82 -15.74 -4.80
C LYS A 101 19.41 -16.16 -5.19
N ASN A 102 18.60 -16.51 -4.20
CA ASN A 102 17.22 -16.99 -4.36
C ASN A 102 16.19 -15.90 -4.01
N LYS A 103 16.50 -14.60 -4.20
CA LYS A 103 15.65 -13.49 -3.74
C LYS A 103 14.19 -13.60 -4.21
N GLY A 104 13.96 -13.96 -5.47
CA GLY A 104 12.60 -14.12 -6.03
C GLY A 104 11.82 -15.26 -5.35
N LEU A 105 12.51 -16.35 -5.00
CA LEU A 105 11.93 -17.44 -4.21
C LEU A 105 11.65 -17.01 -2.76
N VAL A 106 12.54 -16.26 -2.13
CA VAL A 106 12.36 -15.73 -0.76
C VAL A 106 11.18 -14.74 -0.69
N GLU A 107 11.00 -13.90 -1.72
CA GLU A 107 9.81 -13.05 -1.87
C GLU A 107 8.55 -13.90 -2.01
N SER A 108 8.58 -14.92 -2.87
CA SER A 108 7.45 -15.83 -3.06
C SER A 108 7.10 -16.62 -1.79
N PHE A 109 8.09 -17.03 -0.99
CA PHE A 109 7.89 -17.62 0.34
C PHE A 109 7.25 -16.61 1.30
N SER A 110 7.69 -15.36 1.28
CA SER A 110 7.13 -14.28 2.12
C SER A 110 5.66 -13.97 1.78
N ILE A 111 5.22 -14.28 0.56
CA ILE A 111 3.81 -14.18 0.15
C ILE A 111 3.03 -15.45 0.54
N GLN A 112 3.52 -16.64 0.18
CA GLN A 112 2.74 -17.87 0.23
C GLN A 112 2.70 -18.52 1.61
N ILE A 113 3.79 -18.47 2.39
CA ILE A 113 3.88 -19.15 3.69
C ILE A 113 2.86 -18.60 4.70
N PRO A 114 2.66 -17.27 4.83
CA PRO A 114 1.64 -16.72 5.71
C PRO A 114 0.23 -17.20 5.36
N GLU A 115 -0.09 -17.32 4.07
CA GLU A 115 -1.39 -17.81 3.60
C GLU A 115 -1.59 -19.32 3.82
N LEU A 116 -0.50 -20.09 3.90
CA LEU A 116 -0.56 -21.54 4.06
C LEU A 116 -0.48 -22.03 5.50
N THR A 117 0.14 -21.27 6.41
CA THR A 117 0.55 -21.76 7.74
C THR A 117 0.26 -20.84 8.93
N ASN A 118 -0.25 -19.61 8.69
CA ASN A 118 -0.38 -18.54 9.69
C ASN A 118 0.95 -18.04 10.31
N PHE A 119 2.10 -18.57 9.89
CA PHE A 119 3.42 -18.09 10.30
C PHE A 119 4.03 -17.22 9.20
N GLU A 120 4.86 -16.28 9.60
CA GLU A 120 5.71 -15.54 8.68
C GLU A 120 6.93 -16.36 8.26
N PHE A 121 7.43 -16.14 7.04
CA PHE A 121 8.60 -16.86 6.54
C PHE A 121 9.81 -16.73 7.49
N TYR A 122 10.08 -15.51 7.97
CA TYR A 122 11.17 -15.23 8.89
C TYR A 122 10.98 -15.87 10.29
N GLU A 123 9.77 -16.31 10.64
CA GLU A 123 9.51 -17.08 11.87
C GLU A 123 9.91 -18.54 11.70
N LEU A 124 9.80 -19.08 10.47
CA LEU A 124 10.20 -20.45 10.16
C LEU A 124 11.72 -20.61 10.12
N VAL A 125 12.45 -19.54 9.82
CA VAL A 125 13.92 -19.51 9.80
C VAL A 125 14.43 -18.32 10.62
N PRO A 126 14.44 -18.42 11.97
CA PRO A 126 14.78 -17.27 12.81
C PRO A 126 16.17 -16.65 12.56
N SER A 127 17.13 -17.44 12.06
CA SER A 127 18.47 -16.97 11.72
C SER A 127 18.50 -15.98 10.55
N CYS A 128 17.46 -15.92 9.72
CA CYS A 128 17.40 -15.05 8.55
C CYS A 128 16.63 -13.74 8.76
N LYS A 129 16.06 -13.51 9.95
CA LYS A 129 15.23 -12.33 10.28
C LYS A 129 15.91 -10.98 10.00
N GLU A 130 17.23 -10.92 10.11
CA GLU A 130 17.99 -9.68 9.89
C GLU A 130 18.59 -9.56 8.48
N PHE A 131 18.47 -10.61 7.66
CA PHE A 131 19.06 -10.57 6.31
C PHE A 131 18.34 -9.55 5.45
N TYR A 132 19.10 -8.72 4.74
CA TYR A 132 18.51 -7.63 3.95
C TYR A 132 17.56 -8.17 2.86
N SER A 133 17.91 -9.32 2.27
CA SER A 133 17.05 -10.02 1.31
C SER A 133 15.70 -10.39 1.90
N VAL A 134 15.67 -10.82 3.17
CA VAL A 134 14.44 -11.25 3.86
C VAL A 134 13.59 -10.05 4.27
N THR A 135 14.21 -8.98 4.80
CA THR A 135 13.50 -7.74 5.13
C THR A 135 12.87 -7.09 3.90
N GLU A 136 13.60 -7.05 2.78
CA GLU A 136 13.07 -6.52 1.51
C GLU A 136 11.96 -7.42 0.94
N SER A 137 12.17 -8.74 0.92
CA SER A 137 11.15 -9.69 0.46
C SER A 137 9.88 -9.64 1.30
N PHE A 138 9.99 -9.45 2.62
CA PHE A 138 8.83 -9.19 3.47
C PHE A 138 8.09 -7.92 3.03
N LEU A 139 8.78 -6.81 2.78
CA LEU A 139 8.15 -5.57 2.32
C LEU A 139 7.42 -5.75 1.00
N GLU A 140 8.10 -6.28 -0.03
CA GLU A 140 7.50 -6.50 -1.34
C GLU A 140 6.28 -7.43 -1.27
N SER A 141 6.31 -8.41 -0.35
CA SER A 141 5.21 -9.35 -0.17
C SER A 141 3.91 -8.68 0.25
N LEU A 142 3.96 -7.55 0.98
CA LEU A 142 2.77 -6.88 1.52
C LEU A 142 1.80 -6.43 0.42
N ILE A 143 2.30 -6.13 -0.77
CA ILE A 143 1.48 -5.71 -1.92
C ILE A 143 0.57 -6.85 -2.41
N TRP A 144 1.00 -8.10 -2.26
CA TRP A 144 0.40 -9.26 -2.95
C TRP A 144 -0.34 -10.22 -2.01
N ARG A 145 -0.20 -10.01 -0.70
CA ARG A 145 -0.79 -10.84 0.33
C ARG A 145 -2.25 -10.48 0.58
N LYS A 146 -3.04 -11.49 0.95
CA LYS A 146 -4.36 -11.23 1.54
C LYS A 146 -4.21 -10.49 2.87
N ALA A 147 -5.09 -9.52 3.10
CA ALA A 147 -5.07 -8.68 4.29
C ALA A 147 -5.16 -9.50 5.60
N ASP A 148 -5.95 -10.56 5.60
CA ASP A 148 -6.11 -11.45 6.76
C ASP A 148 -4.86 -12.28 7.05
N SER A 149 -3.93 -12.44 6.11
CA SER A 149 -2.64 -13.10 6.33
C SER A 149 -1.63 -12.21 7.07
N ILE A 150 -1.84 -10.89 7.12
CA ILE A 150 -0.95 -9.93 7.77
C ILE A 150 -1.38 -9.82 9.24
N LYS A 151 -0.55 -10.35 10.14
CA LYS A 151 -0.87 -10.53 11.57
C LYS A 151 -0.09 -9.55 12.45
N SER A 152 -0.27 -9.69 13.76
CA SER A 152 0.49 -8.92 14.76
C SER A 152 2.00 -9.17 14.65
N SER A 153 2.43 -10.39 14.30
CA SER A 153 3.85 -10.69 14.05
C SER A 153 4.43 -9.82 12.93
N SER A 154 3.70 -9.66 11.81
CA SER A 154 4.06 -8.76 10.71
C SER A 154 4.28 -7.32 11.19
N LYS A 155 3.39 -6.83 12.08
CA LYS A 155 3.51 -5.48 12.67
C LYS A 155 4.71 -5.36 13.60
N THR A 156 4.97 -6.36 14.43
CA THR A 156 6.17 -6.39 15.29
C THR A 156 7.42 -6.34 14.45
N TYR A 157 7.50 -7.18 13.41
CA TYR A 157 8.65 -7.23 12.51
C TYR A 157 8.86 -5.93 11.73
N LEU A 158 7.79 -5.30 11.24
CA LEU A 158 7.85 -3.98 10.62
C LEU A 158 8.46 -2.95 11.58
N ASN A 159 8.01 -2.90 12.83
CA ASN A 159 8.49 -1.94 13.82
C ASN A 159 9.95 -2.19 14.23
N GLU A 160 10.39 -3.45 14.27
CA GLU A 160 11.73 -3.82 14.72
C GLU A 160 12.78 -3.75 13.60
N PHE A 161 12.45 -4.19 12.39
CA PHE A 161 13.43 -4.40 11.32
C PHE A 161 13.26 -3.47 10.11
N ILE A 162 12.13 -2.77 9.99
CA ILE A 162 11.86 -1.89 8.83
C ILE A 162 11.89 -0.41 9.23
N LEU A 163 11.02 0.00 10.16
CA LEU A 163 10.84 1.41 10.49
C LEU A 163 12.10 2.10 11.06
N PRO A 164 12.97 1.43 11.86
CA PRO A 164 14.14 2.08 12.44
C PRO A 164 15.21 2.47 11.41
N TYR A 165 15.23 1.85 10.23
CA TYR A 165 16.27 2.06 9.24
C TYR A 165 15.77 2.90 8.06
N GLN A 166 16.49 3.97 7.74
CA GLN A 166 16.05 4.97 6.74
C GLN A 166 15.77 4.38 5.35
N ASN A 167 16.57 3.41 4.89
CA ASN A 167 16.41 2.81 3.56
C ASN A 167 15.14 1.96 3.47
N THR A 168 14.91 1.07 4.42
CA THR A 168 13.72 0.20 4.48
C THR A 168 12.47 1.00 4.83
N LEU A 169 12.58 2.04 5.65
CA LEU A 169 11.51 3.00 5.90
C LEU A 169 11.08 3.69 4.59
N LYS A 170 12.04 4.23 3.84
CA LYS A 170 11.78 4.85 2.53
C LYS A 170 11.14 3.86 1.56
N ARG A 171 11.60 2.60 1.56
CA ARG A 171 11.02 1.54 0.72
C ARG A 171 9.60 1.18 1.14
N PHE A 172 9.34 1.04 2.43
CA PHE A 172 7.99 0.81 2.97
C PHE A 172 7.03 1.88 2.48
N PHE A 173 7.42 3.15 2.62
CA PHE A 173 6.59 4.25 2.16
C PHE A 173 6.39 4.30 0.63
N ASP A 174 7.33 3.80 -0.17
CA ASP A 174 7.14 3.68 -1.62
C ASP A 174 6.07 2.64 -1.97
N ILE A 175 6.03 1.52 -1.24
CA ILE A 175 5.06 0.45 -1.49
C ILE A 175 3.68 0.73 -0.88
N LEU A 176 3.58 1.61 0.12
CA LEU A 176 2.31 2.00 0.74
C LEU A 176 1.27 2.44 -0.30
N PHE A 177 1.71 3.10 -1.38
CA PHE A 177 0.80 3.58 -2.43
C PHE A 177 -0.01 2.48 -3.11
N PHE A 178 0.45 1.23 -3.07
CA PHE A 178 -0.26 0.10 -3.67
C PHE A 178 -1.46 -0.37 -2.84
N PHE A 179 -1.47 -0.11 -1.53
CA PHE A 179 -2.49 -0.64 -0.63
C PHE A 179 -3.07 0.37 0.36
N LEU A 180 -2.66 1.65 0.32
CA LEU A 180 -3.15 2.68 1.27
C LEU A 180 -4.68 2.83 1.25
N LEU A 181 -5.30 2.53 0.11
CA LEU A 181 -6.73 2.73 -0.17
C LEU A 181 -7.54 1.45 -0.01
N ILE A 182 -6.91 0.32 0.31
CA ILE A 182 -7.59 -0.96 0.53
C ILE A 182 -8.10 -0.97 1.98
N PRO A 183 -9.43 -0.91 2.21
CA PRO A 183 -9.99 -0.83 3.55
C PRO A 183 -9.52 -1.91 4.52
N GLU A 184 -9.47 -3.14 4.05
CA GLU A 184 -9.14 -4.30 4.87
C GLU A 184 -7.64 -4.41 5.15
N HIS A 185 -6.79 -3.69 4.40
CA HIS A 185 -5.34 -3.83 4.52
C HIS A 185 -4.83 -3.23 5.85
N PRO A 186 -4.07 -3.99 6.68
CA PRO A 186 -3.68 -3.52 8.02
C PRO A 186 -2.82 -2.26 8.05
N TYR A 187 -2.12 -1.97 6.95
CA TYR A 187 -1.27 -0.78 6.79
C TYR A 187 -1.90 0.29 5.87
N ASN A 188 -3.24 0.33 5.78
CA ASN A 188 -3.95 1.35 5.02
C ASN A 188 -3.76 2.77 5.60
N ALA A 189 -4.41 3.77 5.00
CA ALA A 189 -4.32 5.16 5.43
C ALA A 189 -4.73 5.41 6.90
N ASN A 190 -5.61 4.60 7.50
CA ASN A 190 -5.94 4.73 8.93
C ASN A 190 -4.72 4.40 9.79
N SER A 191 -3.97 3.35 9.44
CA SER A 191 -2.73 3.01 10.16
C SER A 191 -1.71 4.14 10.07
N ILE A 192 -1.55 4.74 8.88
CA ILE A 192 -0.62 5.87 8.68
C ILE A 192 -1.10 7.11 9.44
N HIS A 193 -2.40 7.40 9.41
CA HIS A 193 -2.96 8.50 10.18
C HIS A 193 -2.70 8.32 11.68
N ASN A 194 -3.01 7.16 12.24
CA ASN A 194 -2.74 6.86 13.66
C ASN A 194 -1.24 6.96 13.99
N TYR A 195 -0.38 6.48 13.08
CA TYR A 195 1.07 6.58 13.24
C TYR A 195 1.53 8.04 13.31
N LEU A 196 1.09 8.90 12.38
CA LEU A 196 1.45 10.32 12.32
C LEU A 196 0.84 11.16 13.45
N MET A 197 -0.34 10.77 13.96
CA MET A 197 -0.99 11.41 15.11
C MET A 197 -0.17 11.23 16.41
N ASN A 198 0.59 10.14 16.54
CA ASN A 198 1.39 9.86 17.74
C ASN A 198 2.68 10.68 17.84
N TYR A 199 3.05 11.41 16.79
CA TYR A 199 4.24 12.25 16.79
C TYR A 199 3.97 13.64 17.37
N SER A 200 4.95 14.19 18.09
CA SER A 200 4.99 15.63 18.32
C SER A 200 5.11 16.37 16.98
N LEU A 201 4.71 17.64 16.93
CA LEU A 201 4.85 18.46 15.73
C LEU A 201 6.31 18.48 15.25
N ALA A 202 7.27 18.71 16.16
CA ALA A 202 8.69 18.78 15.84
C ALA A 202 9.24 17.44 15.31
N ASP A 203 8.88 16.32 15.93
CA ASP A 203 9.34 15.00 15.49
C ASP A 203 8.75 14.66 14.12
N ARG A 204 7.46 14.93 13.89
CA ARG A 204 6.85 14.73 12.58
C ARG A 204 7.53 15.59 11.50
N ASP A 205 7.76 16.86 11.78
CA ASP A 205 8.41 17.79 10.85
C ASP A 205 9.83 17.34 10.48
N SER A 206 10.54 16.67 11.40
CA SER A 206 11.91 16.21 11.18
C SER A 206 12.06 15.14 10.10
N TRP A 207 11.02 14.33 9.83
CA TRP A 207 11.11 13.21 8.89
C TRP A 207 9.96 13.16 7.87
N TRP A 208 8.73 13.50 8.25
CA TRP A 208 7.57 13.44 7.36
C TRP A 208 7.66 14.50 6.27
N ILE A 209 8.01 15.74 6.64
CA ILE A 209 8.14 16.85 5.68
C ILE A 209 9.25 16.59 4.64
N PRO A 210 10.47 16.19 5.03
CA PRO A 210 11.49 15.78 4.06
C PRO A 210 11.03 14.62 3.17
N TYR A 211 10.39 13.61 3.75
CA TYR A 211 9.88 12.46 2.98
C TYR A 211 8.89 12.87 1.88
N ILE A 212 7.87 13.66 2.22
CA ILE A 212 6.87 14.10 1.23
C ILE A 212 7.46 15.09 0.21
N HIS A 213 8.44 15.91 0.63
CA HIS A 213 9.14 16.82 -0.27
C HIS A 213 9.94 16.04 -1.33
N ASP A 214 10.75 15.07 -0.90
CA ASP A 214 11.56 14.24 -1.79
C ASP A 214 10.70 13.37 -2.72
N ASN A 215 9.62 12.78 -2.19
CA ASN A 215 8.72 11.97 -3.02
C ASN A 215 8.03 12.82 -4.10
N PHE A 216 7.58 14.03 -3.73
CA PHE A 216 6.97 14.96 -4.67
C PHE A 216 7.95 15.44 -5.76
N LEU A 217 9.21 15.67 -5.42
CA LEU A 217 10.21 16.13 -6.40
C LEU A 217 10.77 15.02 -7.29
N TYR A 218 10.96 13.80 -6.77
CA TYR A 218 11.77 12.78 -7.44
C TYR A 218 11.03 11.47 -7.79
N LYS A 219 9.95 11.13 -7.09
CA LYS A 219 9.32 9.79 -7.20
C LYS A 219 7.93 9.80 -7.81
N GLU A 220 7.37 10.99 -8.07
CA GLU A 220 6.07 11.27 -8.70
C GLU A 220 4.85 10.57 -8.07
N SER A 221 5.00 9.72 -7.06
CA SER A 221 3.93 8.85 -6.58
C SER A 221 2.89 9.64 -5.79
N ILE A 222 3.34 10.58 -4.96
CA ILE A 222 2.47 11.59 -4.36
C ILE A 222 1.80 12.44 -5.44
N ASN A 223 2.53 12.86 -6.48
CA ASN A 223 1.94 13.70 -7.52
C ASN A 223 0.83 12.95 -8.29
N ARG A 224 1.10 11.70 -8.70
CA ARG A 224 0.11 10.82 -9.33
C ARG A 224 -1.11 10.59 -8.44
N LEU A 225 -0.91 10.37 -7.13
CA LEU A 225 -2.02 10.22 -6.19
C LEU A 225 -2.89 11.49 -6.12
N VAL A 226 -2.27 12.66 -6.02
CA VAL A 226 -2.97 13.95 -5.93
C VAL A 226 -3.69 14.28 -7.25
N GLU A 227 -3.05 14.03 -8.39
CA GLU A 227 -3.64 14.23 -9.72
C GLU A 227 -4.83 13.30 -9.95
N TRP A 228 -4.67 12.01 -9.65
CA TRP A 228 -5.75 11.04 -9.73
C TRP A 228 -6.92 11.43 -8.80
N ALA A 229 -6.64 11.82 -7.56
CA ALA A 229 -7.66 12.27 -6.61
C ALA A 229 -8.41 13.54 -7.06
N ARG A 230 -7.77 14.38 -7.88
CA ARG A 230 -8.36 15.60 -8.42
C ARG A 230 -9.29 15.30 -9.60
N SER A 231 -9.06 14.22 -10.34
CA SER A 231 -9.91 13.76 -11.43
C SER A 231 -11.24 13.22 -10.89
N SER A 232 -12.32 13.98 -11.09
CA SER A 232 -13.65 13.57 -10.62
C SER A 232 -14.10 12.29 -11.29
N ASP A 233 -13.77 12.08 -12.56
CA ASP A 233 -14.25 10.95 -13.36
C ASP A 233 -13.56 9.64 -12.93
N ASP A 234 -12.26 9.70 -12.65
CA ASP A 234 -11.47 8.53 -12.26
C ASP A 234 -11.76 8.07 -10.83
N THR A 235 -12.29 8.97 -9.99
CA THR A 235 -12.59 8.70 -8.58
C THR A 235 -14.06 8.35 -8.33
N ILE A 236 -14.88 8.19 -9.36
CA ILE A 236 -16.30 7.77 -9.20
C ILE A 236 -16.39 6.35 -8.63
N PHE A 237 -15.48 5.46 -9.02
CA PHE A 237 -15.58 4.02 -8.74
C PHE A 237 -15.08 3.59 -7.34
N ILE A 238 -14.45 4.49 -6.58
CA ILE A 238 -13.98 4.14 -5.23
C ILE A 238 -15.13 4.20 -4.21
N CYS A 239 -15.18 3.20 -3.34
CA CYS A 239 -16.12 3.15 -2.23
C CYS A 239 -15.87 4.29 -1.23
N GLU A 240 -16.85 4.58 -0.39
CA GLU A 240 -16.77 5.68 0.58
C GLU A 240 -15.62 5.52 1.57
N GLU A 241 -15.33 4.28 1.98
CA GLU A 241 -14.23 3.99 2.90
C GLU A 241 -12.87 4.28 2.28
N SER A 242 -12.59 3.77 1.07
CA SER A 242 -11.37 4.11 0.31
C SER A 242 -11.25 5.61 0.04
N ARG A 243 -12.38 6.30 -0.19
CA ARG A 243 -12.40 7.75 -0.37
C ARG A 243 -12.01 8.50 0.90
N LEU A 244 -12.49 8.05 2.06
CA LEU A 244 -12.07 8.59 3.36
C LEU A 244 -10.58 8.32 3.63
N LEU A 245 -10.10 7.11 3.34
CA LEU A 245 -8.68 6.76 3.43
C LEU A 245 -7.80 7.70 2.57
N LEU A 246 -8.22 7.95 1.33
CA LEU A 246 -7.56 8.90 0.44
C LEU A 246 -7.56 10.32 1.02
N GLY A 247 -8.71 10.77 1.53
CA GLY A 247 -8.84 12.06 2.21
C GLY A 247 -7.88 12.21 3.39
N LYS A 248 -7.67 11.16 4.19
CA LYS A 248 -6.72 11.17 5.31
C LYS A 248 -5.28 11.38 4.83
N ILE A 249 -4.83 10.66 3.81
CA ILE A 249 -3.46 10.83 3.30
C ILE A 249 -3.28 12.20 2.67
N LEU A 250 -4.22 12.66 1.84
CA LEU A 250 -4.16 14.00 1.27
C LEU A 250 -4.12 15.09 2.35
N SER A 251 -4.80 14.88 3.48
CA SER A 251 -4.78 15.79 4.62
C SER A 251 -3.40 15.86 5.28
N TRP A 252 -2.68 14.73 5.37
CA TRP A 252 -1.29 14.71 5.83
C TRP A 252 -0.30 15.36 4.85
N LEU A 253 -0.65 15.51 3.57
CA LEU A 253 0.17 16.27 2.62
C LEU A 253 0.05 17.79 2.83
N LEU A 254 -0.95 18.25 3.58
CA LEU A 254 -1.15 19.68 3.88
C LEU A 254 -0.06 20.26 4.79
N SER A 255 0.70 19.42 5.51
CA SER A 255 1.86 19.86 6.29
C SER A 255 3.10 20.15 5.43
N SER A 256 3.07 19.86 4.13
CA SER A 256 4.21 20.09 3.24
C SER A 256 4.65 21.55 3.25
N SER A 257 5.96 21.81 3.17
CA SER A 257 6.51 23.15 2.92
C SER A 257 6.25 23.63 1.48
N ASN A 258 5.93 22.73 0.54
CA ASN A 258 5.65 23.08 -0.85
C ASN A 258 4.21 23.56 -1.06
N ARG A 259 4.05 24.84 -1.44
CA ARG A 259 2.74 25.46 -1.71
C ARG A 259 1.93 24.71 -2.76
N TYR A 260 2.55 24.27 -3.85
CA TYR A 260 1.83 23.60 -4.94
C TYR A 260 1.25 22.27 -4.49
N LEU A 261 2.02 21.49 -3.71
CA LEU A 261 1.53 20.24 -3.15
C LEU A 261 0.35 20.50 -2.19
N ARG A 262 0.45 21.49 -1.30
CA ARG A 262 -0.65 21.85 -0.39
C ARG A 262 -1.91 22.29 -1.13
N ASP A 263 -1.78 23.18 -2.10
CA ASP A 263 -2.91 23.72 -2.86
C ASP A 263 -3.56 22.64 -3.74
N ASN A 264 -2.77 21.74 -4.35
CA ASN A 264 -3.27 20.63 -5.14
C ASN A 264 -3.95 19.57 -4.25
N SER A 265 -3.38 19.25 -3.09
CA SER A 265 -4.00 18.34 -2.11
C SER A 265 -5.33 18.89 -1.60
N SER A 266 -5.40 20.20 -1.32
CA SER A 266 -6.65 20.87 -0.92
C SER A 266 -7.72 20.73 -2.00
N LYS A 267 -7.38 21.01 -3.25
CA LYS A 267 -8.31 20.88 -4.40
C LYS A 267 -8.72 19.42 -4.64
N ALA A 268 -7.82 18.48 -4.43
CA ALA A 268 -8.10 17.05 -4.55
C ALA A 268 -9.14 16.62 -3.50
N ILE A 269 -8.95 16.99 -2.22
CA ILE A 269 -9.93 16.69 -1.16
C ILE A 269 -11.29 17.33 -1.47
N ILE A 270 -11.30 18.59 -1.92
CA ILE A 270 -12.54 19.26 -2.35
C ILE A 270 -13.22 18.50 -3.50
N SER A 271 -12.47 18.05 -4.50
CA SER A 271 -13.01 17.26 -5.62
C SER A 271 -13.61 15.93 -5.13
N LEU A 272 -12.92 15.24 -4.23
CA LEU A 272 -13.35 13.95 -3.69
C LEU A 272 -14.64 14.04 -2.88
N PHE A 273 -14.77 15.08 -2.06
CA PHE A 273 -15.84 15.21 -1.06
C PHE A 273 -16.94 16.19 -1.43
N SER A 274 -16.85 16.88 -2.58
CA SER A 274 -18.00 17.60 -3.15
C SER A 274 -19.19 16.63 -3.26
N ASN A 275 -20.34 16.99 -2.66
CA ASN A 275 -21.55 16.17 -2.51
C ASN A 275 -21.51 15.01 -1.48
N LYS A 276 -20.46 14.90 -0.69
CA LYS A 276 -20.30 13.87 0.36
C LYS A 276 -19.96 14.51 1.71
N ILE A 277 -20.87 15.35 2.17
CA ILE A 277 -20.68 16.17 3.39
C ILE A 277 -20.49 15.28 4.64
N ASP A 278 -21.09 14.09 4.69
CA ASP A 278 -20.86 13.11 5.74
C ASP A 278 -19.36 12.69 5.85
N LEU A 279 -18.66 12.55 4.71
CA LEU A 279 -17.23 12.26 4.68
C LEU A 279 -16.38 13.45 5.14
N VAL A 280 -16.82 14.68 4.87
CA VAL A 280 -16.18 15.89 5.41
C VAL A 280 -16.24 15.88 6.94
N ILE A 281 -17.41 15.59 7.51
CA ILE A 281 -17.60 15.48 8.96
C ILE A 281 -16.70 14.39 9.55
N LYS A 282 -16.67 13.20 8.93
CA LYS A 282 -15.79 12.09 9.36
C LYS A 282 -14.31 12.50 9.34
N LEU A 283 -13.85 13.13 8.25
CA LEU A 283 -12.46 13.60 8.14
C LEU A 283 -12.12 14.65 9.20
N LEU A 284 -13.01 15.61 9.45
CA LEU A 284 -12.79 16.62 10.51
C LEU A 284 -12.69 15.98 11.90
N LYS A 285 -13.52 14.98 12.20
CA LYS A 285 -13.46 14.22 13.47
C LYS A 285 -12.15 13.45 13.61
N ASP A 286 -11.70 12.80 12.55
CA ASP A 286 -10.42 12.07 12.54
C ASP A 286 -9.22 12.99 12.86
N PHE A 287 -9.27 14.25 12.40
CA PHE A 287 -8.20 15.23 12.61
C PHE A 287 -8.46 16.21 13.77
N GLU A 288 -9.51 16.04 14.57
CA GLU A 288 -9.90 17.01 15.61
C GLU A 288 -8.78 17.25 16.64
N SER A 289 -8.01 16.21 16.96
CA SER A 289 -6.90 16.26 17.93
C SER A 289 -5.53 16.52 17.29
N VAL A 290 -5.46 16.86 15.99
CA VAL A 290 -4.18 17.06 15.30
C VAL A 290 -3.41 18.23 15.94
N ASN A 291 -2.15 18.00 16.26
CA ASN A 291 -1.27 19.01 16.88
C ASN A 291 -0.63 19.98 15.87
N ASP A 292 -1.22 20.11 14.67
CA ASP A 292 -0.73 20.95 13.58
C ASP A 292 -1.76 22.04 13.21
N PRO A 293 -1.53 23.30 13.61
CA PRO A 293 -2.42 24.40 13.28
C PRO A 293 -2.61 24.65 11.78
N TYR A 294 -1.63 24.30 10.93
CA TYR A 294 -1.71 24.48 9.47
C TYR A 294 -2.62 23.44 8.83
N ILE A 295 -2.54 22.19 9.27
CA ILE A 295 -3.45 21.13 8.80
C ILE A 295 -4.89 21.50 9.15
N ILE A 296 -5.15 21.85 10.41
CA ILE A 296 -6.54 22.11 10.84
C ILE A 296 -7.13 23.36 10.17
N GLU A 297 -6.37 24.46 10.04
CA GLU A 297 -6.82 25.64 9.30
C GLU A 297 -7.22 25.27 7.86
N ARG A 298 -6.36 24.50 7.17
CA ARG A 298 -6.61 24.07 5.80
C ARG A 298 -7.80 23.13 5.68
N LEU A 299 -8.03 22.24 6.65
CA LEU A 299 -9.18 21.34 6.67
C LEU A 299 -10.50 22.10 6.78
N TYR A 300 -10.58 23.17 7.58
CA TYR A 300 -11.77 24.02 7.60
C TYR A 300 -11.96 24.77 6.28
N GLY A 301 -10.89 25.28 5.66
CA GLY A 301 -10.95 25.88 4.33
C GLY A 301 -11.42 24.90 3.23
N ILE A 302 -10.95 23.66 3.29
CA ILE A 302 -11.39 22.55 2.43
C ILE A 302 -12.85 22.25 2.66
N SER A 303 -13.28 22.16 3.93
CA SER A 303 -14.67 21.88 4.31
C SER A 303 -15.60 22.95 3.76
N TYR A 304 -15.22 24.22 3.89
CA TYR A 304 -15.97 25.33 3.29
C TYR A 304 -16.01 25.22 1.75
N GLY A 305 -14.88 24.90 1.12
CA GLY A 305 -14.82 24.65 -0.33
C GLY A 305 -15.72 23.50 -0.80
N CYS A 306 -15.82 22.41 -0.03
CA CYS A 306 -16.75 21.31 -0.29
C CYS A 306 -18.19 21.78 -0.20
N VAL A 307 -18.53 22.54 0.84
CA VAL A 307 -19.88 23.08 1.07
C VAL A 307 -20.32 23.98 -0.09
N LEU A 308 -19.47 24.93 -0.52
CA LEU A 308 -19.76 25.85 -1.63
C LEU A 308 -19.95 25.16 -2.98
N ARG A 309 -19.34 23.98 -3.17
CA ARG A 309 -19.40 23.22 -4.43
C ARG A 309 -20.46 22.12 -4.42
N SER A 310 -21.01 21.79 -3.26
CA SER A 310 -21.96 20.70 -3.13
C SER A 310 -23.33 21.15 -3.61
N THR A 311 -23.91 20.36 -4.52
CA THR A 311 -25.32 20.44 -4.91
C THR A 311 -26.19 19.53 -4.04
N ASN A 312 -25.59 18.55 -3.36
CA ASN A 312 -26.24 17.78 -2.32
C ASN A 312 -26.08 18.48 -0.96
N HIS A 313 -27.20 18.96 -0.41
CA HIS A 313 -27.23 19.66 0.88
C HIS A 313 -27.56 18.75 2.07
N SER A 314 -27.61 17.43 1.86
CA SER A 314 -27.72 16.48 2.97
C SER A 314 -26.54 16.67 3.93
N ASN A 315 -26.79 16.54 5.23
CA ASN A 315 -25.79 16.68 6.30
C ASN A 315 -25.16 18.08 6.46
N LEU A 316 -25.54 19.12 5.69
CA LEU A 316 -25.04 20.49 5.93
C LEU A 316 -25.39 21.03 7.32
N LEU A 317 -26.60 20.72 7.82
CA LEU A 317 -27.01 21.07 9.18
C LEU A 317 -26.14 20.35 10.22
N GLU A 318 -25.84 19.08 10.00
CA GLU A 318 -24.99 18.28 10.89
C GLU A 318 -23.55 18.80 10.90
N LEU A 319 -23.00 19.15 9.74
CA LEU A 319 -21.69 19.79 9.62
C LEU A 319 -21.67 21.14 10.34
N SER A 320 -22.70 21.96 10.16
CA SER A 320 -22.80 23.27 10.83
C SER A 320 -22.85 23.13 12.36
N LYS A 321 -23.62 22.16 12.88
CA LYS A 321 -23.65 21.83 14.30
C LYS A 321 -22.28 21.41 14.81
N TYR A 322 -21.64 20.48 14.11
CA TYR A 322 -20.29 20.02 14.45
C TYR A 322 -19.28 21.18 14.48
N VAL A 323 -19.28 22.05 13.47
CA VAL A 323 -18.39 23.22 13.39
C VAL A 323 -18.65 24.20 14.54
N PHE A 324 -19.92 24.47 14.84
CA PHE A 324 -20.30 25.31 15.98
C PHE A 324 -19.77 24.74 17.30
N ASP A 325 -20.03 23.46 17.56
CA ASP A 325 -19.64 22.79 18.80
C ASP A 325 -18.12 22.66 18.99
N THR A 326 -17.38 22.55 17.89
CA THR A 326 -15.92 22.39 17.90
C THR A 326 -15.18 23.73 17.99
N ILE A 327 -15.68 24.78 17.33
CA ILE A 327 -14.96 26.06 17.20
C ILE A 327 -15.52 27.18 18.06
N PHE A 328 -16.84 27.35 18.11
CA PHE A 328 -17.50 28.52 18.69
C PHE A 328 -18.09 28.26 20.08
N ASN A 329 -18.61 27.05 20.33
CA ASN A 329 -19.18 26.65 21.61
C ASN A 329 -18.11 26.09 22.59
N LYS A 330 -17.05 26.87 22.80
CA LYS A 330 -15.93 26.53 23.70
C LYS A 330 -15.65 27.71 24.63
N ASP A 331 -15.23 27.43 25.86
CA ASP A 331 -14.81 28.47 26.82
C ASP A 331 -13.73 29.41 26.24
N LYS A 332 -12.84 28.83 25.43
CA LYS A 332 -11.84 29.55 24.66
C LYS A 332 -11.95 29.20 23.19
N ILE A 333 -12.42 30.16 22.40
CA ILE A 333 -12.49 30.05 20.94
C ILE A 333 -11.07 29.88 20.37
N TYR A 334 -10.94 29.02 19.36
CA TYR A 334 -9.67 28.78 18.68
C TYR A 334 -9.10 30.09 18.10
N PRO A 335 -7.83 30.46 18.38
CA PRO A 335 -7.34 31.81 18.12
C PRO A 335 -7.15 32.12 16.62
N ASN A 336 -6.94 31.10 15.78
CA ASN A 336 -6.68 31.28 14.36
C ASN A 336 -7.88 31.94 13.65
N ILE A 337 -7.67 33.13 13.08
CA ILE A 337 -8.73 33.92 12.44
C ILE A 337 -9.20 33.32 11.12
N LEU A 338 -8.30 32.74 10.32
CA LEU A 338 -8.66 32.14 9.02
C LEU A 338 -9.52 30.89 9.23
N LEU A 339 -9.15 30.06 10.21
CA LEU A 339 -9.95 28.91 10.59
C LEU A 339 -11.37 29.34 10.99
N ARG A 340 -11.48 30.37 11.83
CA ARG A 340 -12.79 30.90 12.26
C ARG A 340 -13.61 31.46 11.12
N ASP A 341 -12.97 32.13 10.16
CA ASP A 341 -13.64 32.67 8.97
C ASP A 341 -14.23 31.53 8.11
N TYR A 342 -13.45 30.48 7.85
CA TYR A 342 -13.94 29.29 7.16
C TYR A 342 -15.05 28.58 7.92
N ALA A 343 -14.91 28.41 9.24
CA ALA A 343 -15.90 27.80 10.11
C ALA A 343 -17.23 28.58 10.08
N ARG A 344 -17.16 29.91 10.16
CA ARG A 344 -18.31 30.80 10.05
C ARG A 344 -18.95 30.70 8.66
N GLY A 345 -18.14 30.70 7.60
CA GLY A 345 -18.62 30.57 6.21
C GLY A 345 -19.43 29.30 5.96
N ILE A 346 -19.07 28.18 6.60
CA ILE A 346 -19.85 26.93 6.53
C ILE A 346 -21.26 27.12 7.09
N ILE A 347 -21.38 27.74 8.27
CA ILE A 347 -22.65 27.94 8.96
C ILE A 347 -23.50 28.99 8.22
N GLU A 348 -22.88 30.11 7.82
CA GLU A 348 -23.56 31.18 7.07
C GLU A 348 -24.07 30.69 5.72
N TYR A 349 -23.30 29.89 4.99
CA TYR A 349 -23.75 29.32 3.72
C TYR A 349 -24.92 28.34 3.92
N THR A 350 -24.90 27.55 4.99
CA THR A 350 -26.01 26.67 5.36
C THR A 350 -27.29 27.49 5.62
N SER A 351 -27.17 28.61 6.34
CA SER A 351 -28.29 29.53 6.55
C SER A 351 -28.76 30.21 5.27
N TYR A 352 -27.83 30.61 4.39
CA TYR A 352 -28.13 31.21 3.09
C TYR A 352 -28.98 30.29 2.20
N LEU A 353 -28.78 28.97 2.28
CA LEU A 353 -29.59 27.96 1.59
C LEU A 353 -30.99 27.76 2.20
N GLY A 354 -31.35 28.49 3.26
CA GLY A 354 -32.65 28.40 3.93
C GLY A 354 -32.79 27.21 4.87
N ILE A 355 -31.69 26.52 5.20
CA ILE A 355 -31.67 25.45 6.20
C ILE A 355 -31.71 26.09 7.59
N LYS A 356 -32.73 25.76 8.38
CA LYS A 356 -32.92 26.34 9.72
C LYS A 356 -31.84 25.86 10.69
N ILE A 357 -31.13 26.81 11.29
CA ILE A 357 -30.09 26.60 12.30
C ILE A 357 -30.65 27.03 13.67
N ASP A 358 -30.38 26.24 14.72
CA ASP A 358 -30.94 26.39 16.08
C ASP A 358 -29.98 27.04 17.09
N PHE A 359 -28.84 27.56 16.63
CA PHE A 359 -27.81 28.23 17.42
C PHE A 359 -27.37 29.53 16.73
N ASP A 360 -26.84 30.47 17.52
CA ASP A 360 -26.34 31.75 17.05
C ASP A 360 -24.80 31.80 17.20
N ILE A 361 -24.13 32.51 16.29
CA ILE A 361 -22.67 32.65 16.23
C ILE A 361 -22.25 34.06 16.69
N THR A 362 -23.11 34.76 17.44
CA THR A 362 -22.93 36.16 17.86
C THR A 362 -21.71 36.39 18.74
#